data_AF-A0A7C3F9C1-F1
#
_entry.id   AF-A0A7C3F9C1-F1
#
_cell.length_a   1.000
_cell.length_b   1.000
_cell.length_c   1.000
_cell.angle_alpha   90.00
_cell.angle_beta   90.00
_cell.angle_gamma   90.00
#
_symmetry.space_group_name_H-M   'P 1'
#
loop_
_entity.id
_entity.type
_entity.pdbx_description
1 polymer ?
#
loop_
_entity_poly.entity_id
_entity_poly.type
_entity_poly.pdbx_seq_one_letter_code
_entity_poly.pdbx_strand_id
1 'polypeptide(L)'
;MSLRRVPIGVVTFLLWLVTALVGLWEIVILRDMVFRIYVRLVGSTTSHDSKYWLSVSLGNWVVLFLSLAWLGLIIGTGEYHYKRAGQRASWRLFGWTIGGELLILLLALII
;
A
#
# COMPACT_ATOMS: atom_id res chain seq x y z
N MET A 1 2.01 19.19 28.13
CA MET A 1 1.08 19.03 26.98
C MET A 1 -0.32 19.37 27.46
N SER A 2 -1.07 20.25 26.78
CA SER A 2 -2.47 20.50 27.20
C SER A 2 -3.30 19.24 26.95
N LEU A 3 -4.21 18.90 27.88
CA LEU A 3 -5.06 17.70 27.83
C LEU A 3 -5.81 17.51 26.49
N ARG A 4 -6.05 18.59 25.74
CA ARG A 4 -6.71 18.56 24.43
C ARG A 4 -5.82 18.04 23.28
N ARG A 5 -4.50 18.01 23.42
CA ARG A 5 -3.57 17.56 22.36
C ARG A 5 -3.32 16.05 22.37
N VAL A 6 -3.49 15.40 23.51
CA VAL A 6 -3.34 13.95 23.67
C VAL A 6 -4.28 13.16 22.76
N PRO A 7 -5.60 13.42 22.69
CA PRO A 7 -6.50 12.64 21.84
C PRO A 7 -6.17 12.78 20.36
N ILE A 8 -5.74 13.96 19.91
CA ILE A 8 -5.37 14.20 18.50
C ILE A 8 -4.14 13.39 18.12
N GLY A 9 -3.14 13.31 19.00
CA GLY A 9 -1.96 12.49 18.80
C GLY A 9 -2.31 11.01 18.69
N VAL A 10 -3.16 10.50 19.58
CA VAL A 10 -3.63 9.10 19.54
C VAL A 10 -4.38 8.81 18.25
N VAL A 11 -5.33 9.66 17.84
CA VAL A 11 -6.08 9.45 16.58
C VAL A 11 -5.15 9.47 15.37
N THR A 12 -4.20 10.41 15.33
CA THR A 12 -3.20 10.49 14.25
C THR A 12 -2.37 9.21 14.17
N PHE A 13 -1.91 8.71 15.32
CA PHE A 13 -1.13 7.48 15.39
C PHE A 13 -1.94 6.25 14.96
N LEU A 14 -3.19 6.14 15.43
CA LEU A 14 -4.07 5.03 15.05
C LEU A 14 -4.39 5.04 13.56
N LEU A 15 -4.68 6.21 12.99
CA LEU A 15 -4.91 6.32 11.54
C LEU A 15 -3.67 5.93 10.74
N TRP A 16 -2.50 6.42 11.15
CA TRP A 16 -1.24 6.04 10.52
C TRP A 16 -0.97 4.54 10.61
N LEU A 17 -1.23 3.92 11.77
CA LEU A 17 -1.06 2.49 11.97
C LEU A 17 -2.01 1.68 11.07
N VAL A 18 -3.27 2.09 10.98
CA VAL A 18 -4.25 1.44 10.11
C VAL A 18 -3.83 1.56 8.65
N THR A 19 -3.47 2.74 8.16
CA THR A 19 -2.95 2.91 6.79
C THR A 19 -1.69 2.08 6.55
N ALA A 20 -0.80 1.96 7.55
CA ALA A 20 0.39 1.12 7.43
C ALA A 20 0.02 -0.36 7.22
N LEU A 21 -0.91 -0.88 8.02
CA LEU A 21 -1.35 -2.26 7.92
C LEU A 21 -2.13 -2.54 6.63
N VAL A 22 -2.98 -1.61 6.21
CA VAL A 22 -3.70 -1.69 4.93
C VAL A 22 -2.73 -1.68 3.76
N GLY A 23 -1.81 -0.72 3.71
CA GLY A 23 -0.77 -0.66 2.68
C GLY A 23 0.11 -1.90 2.64
N LEU A 24 0.38 -2.55 3.78
CA LEU A 24 1.12 -3.82 3.82
C LEU A 24 0.31 -4.96 3.19
N TRP A 25 -0.99 -5.02 3.47
CA TRP A 25 -1.90 -6.01 2.88
C TRP A 25 -2.06 -5.78 1.37
N GLU A 26 -2.09 -4.52 0.92
CA GLU A 26 -2.20 -4.16 -0.49
C GLU A 26 -1.02 -4.65 -1.32
N ILE A 27 0.17 -4.85 -0.75
CA ILE A 27 1.30 -5.46 -1.46
C ILE A 27 0.92 -6.87 -1.97
N VAL A 28 0.22 -7.65 -1.15
CA VAL A 28 -0.24 -8.99 -1.52
C VAL A 28 -1.30 -8.90 -2.62
N ILE A 29 -2.24 -7.97 -2.47
CA ILE A 29 -3.29 -7.73 -3.45
C ILE A 29 -2.70 -7.33 -4.82
N LEU A 30 -1.76 -6.38 -4.83
CA LEU A 30 -1.08 -5.92 -6.05
C LEU A 30 -0.28 -7.05 -6.71
N ARG A 31 0.38 -7.91 -5.93
CA ARG A 31 1.04 -9.11 -6.48
C ARG A 31 0.06 -10.01 -7.21
N ASP A 32 -1.11 -10.27 -6.61
CA ASP A 32 -2.14 -11.12 -7.22
C ASP A 32 -2.77 -10.47 -8.45
N MET A 33 -2.96 -9.15 -8.44
CA MET A 33 -3.42 -8.39 -9.61
C MET A 33 -2.41 -8.49 -10.75
N VAL A 34 -1.11 -8.32 -10.48
CA VAL A 34 -0.06 -8.49 -11.50
C VAL A 34 -0.09 -9.91 -12.08
N PHE A 35 -0.27 -10.93 -11.23
CA PHE A 35 -0.41 -12.31 -11.68
C PHE A 35 -1.60 -12.48 -12.64
N ARG A 36 -2.78 -11.96 -12.28
CA ARG A 36 -4.00 -12.01 -13.12
C ARG A 36 -3.82 -11.29 -14.44
N ILE A 37 -3.23 -10.09 -14.42
CA ILE A 37 -2.94 -9.31 -15.62
C ILE A 37 -1.97 -10.09 -16.53
N TYR A 38 -0.90 -10.64 -15.96
CA TYR A 38 0.09 -11.40 -16.70
C TYR A 38 -0.54 -12.63 -17.38
N VAL A 39 -1.34 -13.41 -16.65
CA VAL A 39 -2.04 -14.58 -17.20
C VAL A 39 -3.02 -14.18 -18.30
N ARG A 40 -3.77 -13.08 -18.15
CA ARG A 40 -4.69 -12.60 -19.18
C ARG A 40 -3.99 -12.14 -20.46
N LEU A 41 -2.84 -11.48 -20.34
CA LEU A 41 -2.14 -10.89 -21.49
C LEU A 41 -1.19 -11.86 -22.19
N VAL A 42 -0.53 -12.75 -21.44
CA VAL A 42 0.56 -13.62 -21.94
C VAL A 42 0.15 -15.10 -21.95
N GLY A 43 -0.99 -15.45 -21.35
CA GLY A 43 -1.48 -16.82 -21.21
C GLY A 43 -1.68 -17.60 -22.50
N SER A 44 -1.73 -16.96 -23.68
CA SER A 44 -1.98 -17.61 -24.97
C SER A 44 -0.75 -18.10 -25.74
N THR A 45 0.48 -17.70 -25.37
CA THR A 45 1.65 -17.79 -26.30
C THR A 45 2.83 -18.71 -25.88
N THR A 46 2.83 -19.32 -24.69
CA THR A 46 3.99 -20.09 -24.16
C THR A 46 3.62 -21.42 -23.47
N SER A 47 4.59 -22.30 -23.23
CA SER A 47 4.40 -23.60 -22.55
C SER A 47 4.09 -23.44 -21.05
N HIS A 48 3.38 -24.41 -20.45
CA HIS A 48 2.86 -24.34 -19.07
C HIS A 48 3.95 -24.13 -18.00
N ASP A 49 5.09 -24.82 -18.11
CA ASP A 49 6.15 -24.79 -17.09
C ASP A 49 6.93 -23.47 -17.07
N SER A 50 7.24 -22.89 -18.23
CA SER A 50 7.99 -21.61 -18.27
C SER A 50 7.13 -20.43 -17.80
N LYS A 51 5.81 -20.50 -18.01
CA LYS A 51 4.84 -19.49 -17.55
C LYS A 51 4.78 -19.38 -16.03
N TYR A 52 4.78 -20.53 -15.34
CA TYR A 52 4.69 -20.57 -13.89
C TYR A 52 5.89 -19.88 -13.23
N TRP A 53 7.11 -20.28 -13.60
CA TRP A 53 8.33 -19.73 -13.00
C TRP A 53 8.54 -18.25 -13.33
N LEU A 54 8.20 -17.81 -14.55
CA LEU A 54 8.28 -16.39 -14.89
C LEU A 54 7.28 -15.56 -14.10
N SER A 55 6.05 -16.05 -13.92
CA SER A 55 5.01 -15.36 -13.16
C SER A 55 5.35 -15.28 -11.66
N VAL A 56 5.88 -16.35 -11.08
CA VAL A 56 6.38 -16.35 -9.69
C VAL A 56 7.51 -15.33 -9.52
N SER A 57 8.46 -15.31 -10.47
CA SER A 57 9.59 -14.39 -10.44
C SER A 57 9.13 -12.93 -10.52
N LEU A 58 8.19 -12.62 -11.41
CA LEU A 58 7.56 -11.30 -11.51
C LEU A 58 6.86 -10.91 -10.21
N GLY A 59 6.09 -11.82 -9.62
CA GLY A 59 5.42 -11.58 -8.34
C GLY A 59 6.41 -11.25 -7.22
N ASN A 60 7.54 -11.95 -7.15
CA ASN A 60 8.58 -11.69 -6.13
C ASN A 60 9.25 -10.33 -6.33
N TRP A 61 9.55 -9.95 -7.57
CA TRP A 61 10.09 -8.62 -7.88
C TRP A 61 9.11 -7.51 -7.49
N VAL A 62 7.82 -7.68 -7.80
CA VAL A 62 6.77 -6.73 -7.42
C VAL A 62 6.72 -6.56 -5.90
N VAL A 63 6.69 -7.65 -5.14
CA VAL A 63 6.69 -7.58 -3.66
C VAL A 63 7.93 -6.85 -3.15
N LEU A 64 9.12 -7.13 -3.70
CA LEU A 64 10.36 -6.49 -3.27
C LEU A 64 10.29 -4.97 -3.45
N PHE A 65 9.94 -4.49 -4.64
CA PHE A 65 9.85 -3.05 -4.91
C PHE A 65 8.75 -2.37 -4.10
N LEU A 66 7.57 -3.00 -3.99
CA LEU A 66 6.48 -2.46 -3.20
C LEU A 66 6.81 -2.43 -1.71
N SER A 67 7.55 -3.40 -1.18
CA SER A 67 7.98 -3.41 0.22
C SER A 67 8.93 -2.27 0.53
N LEU A 68 9.88 -1.98 -0.39
CA LEU A 68 10.78 -0.83 -0.25
C LEU A 68 10.04 0.50 -0.33
N ALA A 69 9.10 0.63 -1.27
CA ALA A 69 8.25 1.81 -1.40
C ALA A 69 7.37 2.01 -0.15
N TRP A 70 6.77 0.94 0.36
CA TRP A 70 5.96 0.95 1.57
C TRP A 70 6.79 1.35 2.79
N LEU A 71 8.00 0.80 2.99
CA LEU A 71 8.89 1.22 4.07
C LEU A 71 9.20 2.72 4.00
N GLY A 72 9.56 3.23 2.81
CA GLY A 72 9.81 4.65 2.61
C GLY A 72 8.59 5.51 2.94
N LEU A 73 7.41 5.08 2.51
CA LEU A 73 6.15 5.78 2.77
C LEU A 73 5.81 5.77 4.27
N ILE A 74 5.91 4.64 4.95
CA ILE A 74 5.55 4.51 6.38
C ILE A 74 6.51 5.29 7.27
N ILE A 75 7.81 5.21 7.03
CA ILE A 75 8.80 6.01 7.77
C ILE A 75 8.58 7.50 7.51
N GLY A 76 8.47 7.90 6.23
CA GLY A 76 8.32 9.29 5.83
C GLY A 76 7.02 9.92 6.34
N THR A 77 5.89 9.23 6.20
CA THR A 77 4.59 9.68 6.71
C THR A 77 4.54 9.66 8.23
N GLY A 78 5.15 8.67 8.88
CA GLY A 78 5.24 8.58 10.34
C GLY A 78 5.94 9.79 10.94
N GLU A 79 7.12 10.15 10.41
CA GLU A 79 7.81 11.38 10.79
C GLU A 79 7.00 12.64 10.49
N TYR A 80 6.35 12.68 9.33
CA TYR A 80 5.54 13.82 8.91
C TYR A 80 4.38 14.06 9.88
N HIS A 81 3.64 13.01 10.23
CA HIS A 81 2.50 13.05 11.13
C HIS A 81 2.92 13.34 12.57
N TYR A 82 4.04 12.77 13.04
CA TYR A 82 4.59 13.10 14.36
C TYR A 82 4.88 14.60 14.50
N LYS A 83 5.52 15.21 13.49
CA LYS A 83 5.87 16.64 13.49
C LYS A 83 4.67 17.57 13.27
N ARG A 84 3.56 17.08 12.69
CA ARG A 84 2.41 17.90 12.23
C ARG A 84 1.05 17.43 12.74
N ALA A 85 1.00 16.61 13.78
CA ALA A 85 -0.23 16.09 14.35
C ALA A 85 -1.21 17.25 14.68
N GLY A 86 -2.47 17.09 14.28
CA GLY A 86 -3.52 18.11 14.45
C GLY A 86 -3.51 19.25 13.43
N GLN A 87 -2.55 19.31 12.51
CA GLN A 87 -2.54 20.32 11.45
C GLN A 87 -3.33 19.84 10.23
N ARG A 88 -3.98 20.78 9.51
CA ARG A 88 -4.72 20.48 8.27
C ARG A 88 -3.86 19.75 7.22
N ALA A 89 -2.57 20.04 7.16
CA ALA A 89 -1.64 19.39 6.24
C ALA A 89 -1.50 17.87 6.50
N SER A 90 -1.46 17.47 7.79
CA SER A 90 -1.44 16.06 8.23
C SER A 90 -2.71 15.33 7.77
N TRP A 91 -3.88 15.94 8.01
CA TRP A 91 -5.17 15.37 7.59
C TRP A 91 -5.33 15.29 6.07
N ARG A 92 -4.80 16.27 5.34
CA ARG A 92 -4.80 16.23 3.87
C ARG A 92 -3.94 15.08 3.35
N LEU A 93 -2.79 14.81 3.96
CA LEU A 93 -1.95 13.68 3.59
C LEU A 93 -2.67 12.36 3.83
N PHE A 94 -3.33 12.18 4.97
CA PHE A 94 -4.18 11.00 5.22
C PHE A 94 -5.25 10.82 4.14
N GLY A 95 -5.92 11.90 3.73
CA GLY A 95 -6.92 11.84 2.67
C GLY A 95 -6.35 11.31 1.34
N TRP A 96 -5.12 11.70 0.99
CA TRP A 96 -4.44 11.19 -0.20
C TRP A 96 -4.02 9.73 -0.05
N THR A 97 -3.44 9.35 1.10
CA THR A 97 -3.02 7.96 1.37
C THR A 97 -4.22 7.02 1.34
N ILE A 98 -5.28 7.33 2.10
CA ILE A 98 -6.51 6.53 2.15
C ILE A 98 -7.17 6.48 0.76
N GLY A 99 -7.18 7.59 0.02
CA GLY A 99 -7.70 7.60 -1.35
C GLY A 99 -6.93 6.67 -2.29
N GLY A 100 -5.60 6.62 -2.16
CA GLY A 100 -4.76 5.68 -2.89
C GLY A 100 -5.01 4.23 -2.52
N GLU A 101 -5.10 3.94 -1.21
CA GLU A 101 -5.42 2.60 -0.70
C GLU A 101 -6.78 2.11 -1.21
N LEU A 102 -7.83 2.92 -1.05
CA LEU A 102 -9.16 2.61 -1.58
C LEU A 102 -9.15 2.39 -3.09
N LEU A 103 -8.38 3.16 -3.85
CA LEU A 103 -8.25 2.95 -5.29
C LEU A 103 -7.63 1.58 -5.61
N ILE A 104 -6.58 1.17 -4.90
CA ILE A 104 -5.96 -0.15 -5.07
C ILE A 104 -6.98 -1.25 -4.77
N LEU A 105 -7.70 -1.15 -3.65
CA LEU A 105 -8.73 -2.11 -3.28
C LEU A 105 -9.85 -2.18 -4.32
N LEU A 106 -10.30 -1.03 -4.85
CA LEU A 106 -11.32 -0.99 -5.91
C LEU A 106 -10.81 -1.64 -7.21
N LEU A 107 -9.58 -1.37 -7.61
CA LEU A 107 -8.97 -1.99 -8.79
C LEU A 107 -8.87 -3.52 -8.63
N ALA A 108 -8.55 -3.99 -7.43
CA ALA A 108 -8.47 -5.43 -7.12
C ALA A 108 -9.79 -6.17 -7.27
N LEU A 109 -10.93 -5.49 -7.11
CA LEU A 109 -12.26 -6.08 -7.32
C LEU A 109 -12.58 -6.27 -8.81
N ILE A 110 -11.97 -5.47 -9.69
CA ILE A 110 -12.27 -5.45 -11.13
C ILE A 110 -11.27 -6.29 -11.92
N ILE A 111 -10.04 -6.43 -11.42
CA ILE A 111 -8.93 -7.13 -12.09
C ILE A 111 -8.91 -8.61 -11.70
#